data_AF-A0A7D9KCV7-F1
#
_entry.id   AF-A0A7D9KCV7-F1
#
_cell.length_a   1.000
_cell.length_b   1.000
_cell.length_c   1.000
_cell.angle_alpha   90.00
_cell.angle_beta   90.00
_cell.angle_gamma   90.00
#
_symmetry.space_group_name_H-M   'P 1'
#
loop_
_entity.id
_entity.type
_entity.pdbx_description
1 polymer ?
#
loop_
_entity_poly.entity_id
_entity_poly.type
_entity_poly.pdbx_seq_one_letter_code
_entity_poly.pdbx_strand_id
1 'polypeptide(L)'
;MVTQHTKDMVNPEFIDAVVKYTSQKESKSATNVSCILGYLCDNFDGLPVEAKQIREHHWKPYVEKLFNRKILKGAEKSFTGLLELNNFEANGKNVSRDYEEYVLLSGDFDERVFLSENAEVEIGTPLKMNQLEVDVTSRRNFEVWHLQSLLARLKSVPSEGLVAIFKECKANLQEDIEKRVNELGEQFSVKYTQ
;
A
#
# COMPACT_ATOMS: atom_id res chain seq x y z
N MET A 1 23.34 4.95 11.75
CA MET A 1 23.43 6.32 12.30
C MET A 1 22.43 7.16 11.55
N VAL A 2 21.37 7.62 12.21
CA VAL A 2 20.43 8.62 11.66
C VAL A 2 21.20 9.94 11.61
N THR A 3 21.41 10.50 10.43
CA THR A 3 22.18 11.74 10.23
C THR A 3 21.55 12.90 10.98
N GLN A 4 22.37 13.71 11.64
CA GLN A 4 22.01 14.73 12.64
C GLN A 4 21.05 15.84 12.16
N HIS A 5 20.76 15.90 10.85
CA HIS A 5 19.88 16.90 10.22
C HIS A 5 18.52 16.37 9.74
N THR A 6 18.23 15.07 9.84
CA THR A 6 16.95 14.52 9.32
C THR A 6 15.77 14.73 10.27
N LYS A 7 16.01 15.17 11.51
CA LYS A 7 14.95 15.49 12.48
C LYS A 7 14.13 16.70 12.06
N ASP A 8 14.71 17.57 11.24
CA ASP A 8 14.10 18.85 10.85
C ASP A 8 13.27 18.69 9.55
N MET A 9 13.40 17.55 8.86
CA MET A 9 12.72 17.28 7.58
C MET A 9 11.32 16.68 7.75
N VAL A 10 11.03 16.12 8.92
CA VAL A 10 9.74 15.48 9.21
C VAL A 10 9.05 16.27 10.30
N ASN A 11 7.75 16.53 10.14
CA ASN A 11 6.96 17.23 11.14
C ASN A 11 7.17 16.57 12.53
N PRO A 12 7.69 17.30 13.54
CA PRO A 12 7.90 16.75 14.88
C PRO A 12 6.62 16.20 15.51
N GLU A 13 5.47 16.85 15.29
CA GLU A 13 4.17 16.38 15.80
C GLU A 13 3.80 15.01 15.22
N PHE A 14 4.14 14.77 13.95
CA PHE A 14 3.93 13.49 13.30
C PHE A 14 4.84 12.41 13.90
N ILE A 15 6.11 12.73 14.15
CA ILE A 15 7.05 11.79 14.78
C ILE A 15 6.55 11.40 16.18
N ASP A 16 6.15 12.38 16.99
CA ASP A 16 5.64 12.14 18.34
C ASP A 16 4.37 11.28 18.32
N ALA A 17 3.47 11.52 17.36
CA ALA A 17 2.26 10.70 17.17
C ALA A 17 2.60 9.24 16.83
N VAL A 18 3.55 9.00 15.92
CA VAL A 18 3.99 7.66 15.53
C VAL A 18 4.69 6.94 16.69
N VAL A 19 5.54 7.64 17.45
CA VAL A 19 6.22 7.08 18.63
C VAL A 19 5.20 6.65 19.68
N LYS A 20 4.25 7.54 20.03
CA LYS A 20 3.17 7.24 20.97
C LYS A 20 2.33 6.04 20.52
N TYR A 21 1.98 5.97 19.23
CA TYR A 21 1.24 4.85 18.66
C TYR A 21 2.01 3.52 18.80
N THR A 22 3.31 3.54 18.50
CA THR A 22 4.17 2.34 18.56
C THR A 22 4.28 1.81 19.99
N SER A 23 4.52 2.69 20.97
CA SER A 23 4.61 2.31 22.39
C SER A 23 3.32 1.72 22.96
N GLN A 24 2.15 2.08 22.40
CA GLN A 24 0.86 1.56 22.85
C GLN A 24 0.53 0.17 22.27
N LYS A 25 1.00 -0.15 21.06
CA LYS A 25 0.75 -1.45 20.42
C LYS A 25 1.75 -2.54 20.83
N GLU A 26 2.98 -2.19 21.22
CA GLU A 26 3.98 -3.15 21.71
C GLU A 26 3.53 -3.88 22.99
N SER A 27 2.64 -3.27 23.78
CA SER A 27 2.06 -3.86 25.00
C SER A 27 0.97 -4.92 24.73
N LYS A 28 0.55 -5.16 23.48
CA LYS A 28 -0.57 -6.05 23.14
C LYS A 28 -0.28 -7.17 22.13
N SER A 29 0.87 -7.19 21.46
CA SER A 29 1.29 -8.34 20.64
C SER A 29 2.81 -8.34 20.39
N ALA A 30 3.52 -9.35 20.90
CA ALA A 30 4.97 -9.45 20.89
C ALA A 30 5.60 -9.81 19.52
N THR A 31 4.95 -9.56 18.38
CA THR A 31 5.43 -10.08 17.07
C THR A 31 5.30 -9.14 15.87
N ASN A 32 4.82 -7.90 16.02
CA ASN A 32 4.89 -6.91 14.93
C ASN A 32 5.41 -5.58 15.48
N VAL A 33 6.68 -5.26 15.21
CA VAL A 33 7.18 -3.88 15.39
C VAL A 33 6.30 -2.98 14.52
N SER A 34 5.55 -2.10 15.18
CA SER A 34 4.60 -1.23 14.50
C SER A 34 5.36 -0.17 13.71
N CYS A 35 5.61 -0.43 12.44
CA CYS A 35 6.21 0.55 11.53
C CYS A 35 5.23 1.71 11.24
N ILE A 36 5.73 2.84 10.72
CA ILE A 36 4.95 4.00 10.25
C ILE A 36 3.73 3.59 9.41
N LEU A 37 3.82 2.49 8.66
CA LEU A 37 2.73 1.96 7.85
C LEU A 37 1.50 1.57 8.67
N GLY A 38 1.68 1.01 9.86
CA GLY A 38 0.57 0.67 10.75
C GLY A 38 -0.16 1.92 11.24
N TYR A 39 0.60 2.96 11.61
CA TYR A 39 0.04 4.25 11.99
C TYR A 39 -0.75 4.87 10.83
N LEU A 40 -0.19 4.88 9.62
CA LEU A 40 -0.85 5.42 8.44
C LEU A 40 -2.13 4.63 8.09
N CYS A 41 -2.09 3.30 8.15
CA CYS A 41 -3.29 2.50 7.87
C CYS A 41 -4.41 2.79 8.87
N ASP A 42 -4.10 2.87 10.17
CA ASP A 42 -5.11 3.10 11.21
C ASP A 42 -5.70 4.53 11.16
N ASN A 43 -4.99 5.53 10.62
CA ASN A 43 -5.45 6.93 10.56
C ASN A 43 -6.07 7.34 9.21
N PHE A 44 -5.85 6.55 8.15
CA PHE A 44 -6.27 6.88 6.78
C PHE A 44 -7.05 5.74 6.12
N ASP A 45 -7.76 4.94 6.92
CA ASP A 45 -8.58 3.80 6.47
C ASP A 45 -7.84 2.81 5.56
N GLY A 46 -6.53 2.65 5.80
CA GLY A 46 -5.69 1.75 5.02
C GLY A 46 -5.78 0.31 5.53
N LEU A 47 -5.59 -0.65 4.62
CA LEU A 47 -5.50 -2.07 4.96
C LEU A 47 -4.04 -2.52 5.10
N PRO A 48 -3.56 -2.86 6.31
CA PRO A 48 -2.15 -3.17 6.51
C PRO A 48 -1.63 -4.34 5.68
N VAL A 49 -2.47 -5.33 5.39
CA VAL A 49 -2.08 -6.50 4.57
C VAL A 49 -1.87 -6.10 3.12
N GLU A 50 -2.81 -5.36 2.54
CA GLU A 50 -2.72 -4.87 1.16
C GLU A 50 -1.56 -3.89 1.00
N ALA A 51 -1.40 -2.94 1.93
CA ALA A 51 -0.31 -1.98 1.90
C ALA A 51 1.06 -2.69 1.97
N LYS A 52 1.18 -3.76 2.77
CA LYS A 52 2.40 -4.60 2.82
C LYS A 52 2.63 -5.34 1.49
N GLN A 53 1.59 -5.88 0.86
CA GLN A 53 1.68 -6.57 -0.43
C GLN A 53 2.07 -5.61 -1.57
N ILE A 54 1.44 -4.44 -1.66
CA ILE A 54 1.78 -3.38 -2.62
C ILE A 54 3.24 -2.97 -2.43
N ARG A 55 3.66 -2.76 -1.18
CA ARG A 55 5.05 -2.46 -0.86
C ARG A 55 5.99 -3.54 -1.41
N GLU A 56 5.72 -4.81 -1.11
CA GLU A 56 6.62 -5.92 -1.43
C GLU A 56 6.68 -6.25 -2.92
N HIS A 57 5.53 -6.27 -3.61
CA HIS A 57 5.43 -6.83 -4.96
C HIS A 57 5.35 -5.77 -6.07
N HIS A 58 5.03 -4.52 -5.76
CA HIS A 58 4.92 -3.45 -6.75
C HIS A 58 5.92 -2.33 -6.50
N TRP A 59 5.90 -1.76 -5.29
CA TRP A 59 6.73 -0.59 -4.98
C TRP A 59 8.22 -0.94 -4.90
N LYS A 60 8.61 -1.95 -4.12
CA LYS A 60 10.03 -2.34 -3.98
C LYS A 60 10.65 -2.69 -5.34
N PRO A 61 10.07 -3.57 -6.17
CA PRO A 61 10.65 -3.91 -7.47
C PRO A 61 10.76 -2.69 -8.40
N TYR A 62 9.80 -1.75 -8.33
CA TYR A 62 9.88 -0.52 -9.09
C TYR A 62 11.03 0.38 -8.63
N VAL A 63 11.21 0.55 -7.32
CA VAL A 63 12.35 1.33 -6.78
C VAL A 63 13.68 0.68 -7.18
N GLU A 64 13.80 -0.65 -7.11
CA GLU A 64 14.98 -1.39 -7.60
C GLU A 64 15.24 -1.13 -9.08
N LYS A 65 14.19 -1.10 -9.92
CA LYS A 65 14.31 -0.74 -11.34
C LYS A 65 14.87 0.68 -11.52
N LEU A 66 14.48 1.64 -10.68
CA LEU A 66 15.03 3.01 -10.73
C LEU A 66 16.50 3.06 -10.32
N PHE A 67 16.94 2.25 -9.37
CA PHE A 67 18.37 2.08 -9.04
C PHE A 67 19.15 1.47 -10.21
N ASN A 68 18.64 0.37 -10.78
CA ASN A 68 19.25 -0.30 -11.93
C ASN A 68 19.41 0.62 -13.15
N ARG A 69 18.44 1.51 -13.39
CA ARG A 69 18.46 2.54 -14.44
C ARG A 69 19.34 3.75 -14.09
N LYS A 70 19.94 3.77 -12.89
CA LYS A 70 20.74 4.89 -12.35
C LYS A 70 19.95 6.21 -12.24
N ILE A 71 18.64 6.11 -12.10
CA ILE A 71 17.76 7.26 -11.82
C ILE A 71 17.92 7.66 -10.35
N LEU A 72 17.88 6.66 -9.45
CA LEU A 72 18.09 6.85 -8.02
C LEU A 72 19.53 6.52 -7.60
N LYS A 73 20.04 7.32 -6.66
CA LYS A 73 21.31 7.13 -5.92
C LYS A 73 21.01 6.93 -4.43
N GLY A 74 21.79 6.06 -3.79
CA GLY A 74 21.61 5.65 -2.40
C GLY A 74 22.01 4.18 -2.18
N ALA A 75 21.61 3.61 -1.06
CA ALA A 75 21.83 2.21 -0.75
C ALA A 75 20.72 1.34 -1.35
N GLU A 76 20.97 0.75 -2.50
CA GLU A 76 20.00 -0.03 -3.30
C GLU A 76 19.29 -1.13 -2.51
N LYS A 77 20.00 -1.89 -1.65
CA LYS A 77 19.39 -3.01 -0.90
C LYS A 77 18.48 -2.58 0.24
N SER A 78 18.71 -1.42 0.84
CA SER A 78 17.97 -0.92 2.00
C SER A 78 17.05 0.26 1.68
N PHE A 79 17.13 0.79 0.45
CA PHE A 79 16.51 2.04 0.01
C PHE A 79 16.79 3.25 0.90
N THR A 80 17.92 3.24 1.61
CA THR A 80 18.34 4.35 2.47
C THR A 80 19.23 5.33 1.71
N GLY A 81 19.38 6.55 2.22
CA GLY A 81 20.26 7.55 1.62
C GLY A 81 19.67 8.31 0.43
N LEU A 82 18.42 8.05 0.06
CA LEU A 82 17.71 8.76 -1.03
C LEU A 82 17.59 10.27 -0.79
N LEU A 83 17.44 10.67 0.47
CA LEU A 83 17.27 12.06 0.92
C LEU A 83 18.56 12.68 1.48
N GLU A 84 19.70 11.99 1.36
CA GLU A 84 20.98 12.58 1.75
C GLU A 84 21.33 13.75 0.82
N LEU A 85 21.97 14.78 1.35
CA LEU A 85 22.30 16.02 0.63
C LEU A 85 22.99 15.75 -0.72
N ASN A 86 23.89 14.77 -0.76
CA ASN A 86 24.65 14.41 -1.96
C ASN A 86 23.80 13.69 -3.05
N ASN A 87 22.66 13.13 -2.67
CA ASN A 87 21.80 12.34 -3.55
C ASN A 87 20.49 13.05 -3.89
N PHE A 88 19.90 13.81 -2.95
CA PHE A 88 18.55 14.36 -3.05
C PHE A 88 18.33 15.20 -4.31
N GLU A 89 19.20 16.18 -4.57
CA GLU A 89 19.05 17.07 -5.74
C GLU A 89 19.19 16.30 -7.06
N ALA A 90 20.16 15.39 -7.13
CA ALA A 90 20.38 14.57 -8.33
C ALA A 90 19.22 13.60 -8.57
N ASN A 91 18.72 12.96 -7.51
CA ASN A 91 17.59 12.05 -7.56
C ASN A 91 16.32 12.80 -8.02
N GLY A 92 16.03 13.96 -7.44
CA GLY A 92 14.89 14.79 -7.83
C GLY A 92 14.93 15.13 -9.33
N LYS A 93 16.06 15.67 -9.81
CA LYS A 93 16.24 15.99 -11.24
C LYS A 93 16.09 14.77 -12.15
N ASN A 94 16.67 13.63 -11.77
CA ASN A 94 16.60 12.41 -12.56
C ASN A 94 15.18 11.84 -12.62
N VAL A 95 14.46 11.82 -11.49
CA VAL A 95 13.07 11.35 -11.43
C VAL A 95 12.16 12.27 -12.22
N SER A 96 12.32 13.58 -12.10
CA SER A 96 11.53 14.55 -12.87
C SER A 96 11.73 14.38 -14.38
N ARG A 97 12.97 14.14 -14.83
CA ARG A 97 13.27 13.88 -16.24
C ARG A 97 12.70 12.56 -16.73
N ASP A 98 12.83 11.49 -15.95
CA ASP A 98 12.29 10.17 -16.32
C ASP A 98 10.77 10.21 -16.47
N TYR A 99 10.09 10.93 -15.58
CA TYR A 99 8.66 11.15 -15.65
C TYR A 99 8.25 12.01 -16.86
N GLU A 100 8.98 13.10 -17.15
CA GLU A 100 8.72 13.93 -18.32
C GLU A 100 8.87 13.16 -19.64
N GLU A 101 9.91 12.33 -19.76
CA GLU A 101 10.08 11.43 -20.91
C GLU A 101 8.90 10.45 -21.03
N TYR A 102 8.46 9.86 -19.92
CA TYR A 102 7.28 9.00 -19.90
C TYR A 102 6.03 9.72 -20.42
N VAL A 103 5.70 10.90 -19.88
CA VAL A 103 4.51 11.67 -20.28
C VAL A 103 4.54 12.04 -21.76
N LEU A 104 5.71 12.47 -22.27
CA LEU A 104 5.86 12.81 -23.68
C LEU A 104 5.71 11.59 -24.61
N LEU A 105 6.19 10.42 -24.18
CA LEU A 105 6.08 9.18 -24.95
C LEU A 105 4.67 8.58 -24.89
N SER A 106 4.01 8.64 -23.75
CA SER A 106 2.64 8.13 -23.57
C SER A 106 1.60 9.08 -24.18
N GLY A 107 1.93 10.36 -24.33
CA GLY A 107 0.98 11.40 -24.71
C GLY A 107 -0.07 11.67 -23.63
N ASP A 108 0.26 11.37 -22.38
CA ASP A 108 -0.64 11.49 -21.24
C ASP A 108 -0.59 12.90 -20.63
N PHE A 109 -1.46 13.15 -19.66
CA PHE A 109 -1.49 14.39 -18.89
C PHE A 109 -0.32 14.47 -17.90
N ASP A 110 0.32 15.64 -17.80
CA ASP A 110 1.35 15.87 -16.79
C ASP A 110 0.71 16.16 -15.42
N GLU A 111 0.63 15.13 -14.58
CA GLU A 111 0.04 15.25 -13.23
C GLU A 111 0.86 16.14 -12.28
N ARG A 112 2.07 16.59 -12.64
CA ARG A 112 2.84 17.53 -11.80
C ARG A 112 2.17 18.91 -11.72
N VAL A 113 1.21 19.21 -12.59
CA VAL A 113 0.36 20.40 -12.45
C VAL A 113 -0.30 20.48 -11.06
N PHE A 114 -0.61 19.33 -10.43
CA PHE A 114 -1.18 19.28 -9.08
C PHE A 114 -0.20 19.72 -7.98
N LEU A 115 1.09 19.88 -8.28
CA LEU A 115 2.11 20.35 -7.36
C LEU A 115 2.24 21.89 -7.35
N SER A 116 1.53 22.60 -8.23
CA SER A 116 1.60 24.06 -8.28
C SER A 116 0.92 24.69 -7.05
N GLU A 117 1.43 25.85 -6.62
CA GLU A 117 0.88 26.56 -5.45
C GLU A 117 -0.59 26.98 -5.66
N ASN A 118 -1.01 27.15 -6.92
CA ASN A 118 -2.36 27.58 -7.31
C ASN A 118 -3.21 26.46 -7.90
N ALA A 119 -2.79 25.18 -7.79
CA ALA A 119 -3.51 24.04 -8.37
C ALA A 119 -4.98 23.95 -7.88
N GLU A 120 -5.27 24.45 -6.69
CA GLU A 120 -6.64 24.54 -6.18
C GLU A 120 -7.50 25.48 -7.05
N VAL A 121 -6.99 26.67 -7.34
CA VAL A 121 -7.72 27.74 -8.05
C VAL A 121 -7.77 27.46 -9.55
N GLU A 122 -6.67 27.00 -10.13
CA GLU A 122 -6.52 26.89 -11.58
C GLU A 122 -7.19 25.64 -12.17
N ILE A 123 -7.13 24.52 -11.45
CA ILE A 123 -7.61 23.22 -11.96
C ILE A 123 -8.66 22.57 -11.05
N GLY A 124 -9.10 23.26 -10.00
CA GLY A 124 -10.19 22.80 -9.14
C GLY A 124 -9.82 21.58 -8.28
N THR A 125 -8.54 21.44 -7.92
CA THR A 125 -8.10 20.34 -7.04
C THR A 125 -8.83 20.47 -5.71
N PRO A 126 -9.58 19.45 -5.24
CA PRO A 126 -10.24 19.52 -3.94
C PRO A 126 -9.21 19.87 -2.86
N LEU A 127 -9.53 20.87 -2.03
CA LEU A 127 -8.73 21.34 -0.90
C LEU A 127 -8.02 20.17 -0.18
N LYS A 128 -6.80 20.43 0.34
CA LYS A 128 -6.19 19.57 1.37
C LYS A 128 -7.26 19.23 2.39
N MET A 129 -7.69 17.97 2.39
CA MET A 129 -8.85 17.48 3.13
C MET A 129 -8.65 17.68 4.63
N ASN A 130 -9.05 18.84 5.14
CA ASN A 130 -9.36 18.99 6.56
C ASN A 130 -10.66 18.24 6.83
N GLN A 131 -10.53 16.94 7.14
CA GLN A 131 -11.43 16.12 7.96
C GLN A 131 -12.95 16.07 7.68
N LEU A 132 -13.48 16.62 6.58
CA LEU A 132 -14.95 16.75 6.44
C LEU A 132 -15.60 16.17 5.18
N GLU A 133 -14.87 15.55 4.24
CA GLU A 133 -15.51 14.75 3.18
C GLU A 133 -15.29 13.25 3.37
N VAL A 134 -16.18 12.69 4.18
CA VAL A 134 -16.27 11.27 4.57
C VAL A 134 -17.08 10.45 3.55
N ASP A 135 -17.37 10.93 2.33
CA ASP A 135 -18.50 10.30 1.58
C ASP A 135 -18.13 9.25 0.52
N VAL A 136 -17.01 9.33 -0.21
CA VAL A 136 -16.75 8.38 -1.32
C VAL A 136 -15.64 7.37 -1.00
N THR A 137 -14.52 7.85 -0.43
CA THR A 137 -13.42 6.96 -0.02
C THR A 137 -13.81 6.21 1.26
N SER A 138 -14.43 6.88 2.24
CA SER A 138 -14.91 6.18 3.44
C SER A 138 -16.09 5.25 3.16
N ARG A 139 -16.96 5.50 2.16
CA ARG A 139 -17.96 4.50 1.73
C ARG A 139 -17.32 3.27 1.11
N ARG A 140 -16.39 3.44 0.16
CA ARG A 140 -15.66 2.30 -0.43
C ARG A 140 -14.91 1.51 0.65
N ASN A 141 -14.28 2.20 1.60
CA ASN A 141 -13.56 1.58 2.69
C ASN A 141 -14.50 0.93 3.72
N PHE A 142 -15.71 1.49 3.94
CA PHE A 142 -16.72 0.90 4.79
C PHE A 142 -17.23 -0.43 4.23
N GLU A 143 -17.49 -0.53 2.92
CA GLU A 143 -17.91 -1.79 2.31
C GLU A 143 -16.82 -2.87 2.43
N VAL A 144 -15.56 -2.49 2.21
CA VAL A 144 -14.43 -3.41 2.36
C VAL A 144 -14.27 -3.83 3.83
N TRP A 145 -14.35 -2.90 4.77
CA TRP A 145 -14.29 -3.19 6.20
C TRP A 145 -15.46 -4.08 6.65
N HIS A 146 -16.67 -3.80 6.16
CA HIS A 146 -17.85 -4.58 6.47
C HIS A 146 -17.68 -6.02 5.98
N LEU A 147 -17.21 -6.22 4.75
CA LEU A 147 -16.90 -7.55 4.22
C LEU A 147 -15.83 -8.25 5.07
N GLN A 148 -14.77 -7.57 5.47
CA GLN A 148 -13.75 -8.12 6.36
C GLN A 148 -14.35 -8.56 7.70
N SER A 149 -15.28 -7.77 8.27
CA SER A 149 -15.94 -8.12 9.52
C SER A 149 -16.78 -9.40 9.41
N LEU A 150 -17.47 -9.60 8.28
CA LEU A 150 -18.24 -10.80 7.99
C LEU A 150 -17.32 -12.03 7.83
N LEU A 151 -16.16 -11.84 7.19
CA LEU A 151 -15.20 -12.91 6.90
C LEU A 151 -14.24 -13.20 8.05
N ALA A 152 -14.13 -12.34 9.07
CA ALA A 152 -13.09 -12.41 10.11
C ALA A 152 -13.02 -13.74 10.88
N ARG A 153 -14.13 -14.48 10.95
CA ARG A 153 -14.23 -15.78 11.63
C ARG A 153 -14.31 -16.97 10.67
N LEU A 154 -14.30 -16.70 9.38
CA LEU A 154 -14.34 -17.71 8.34
C LEU A 154 -12.92 -18.05 7.90
N LYS A 155 -12.73 -19.27 7.41
CA LYS A 155 -11.46 -19.72 6.83
C LYS A 155 -11.67 -19.96 5.34
N SER A 156 -10.58 -19.96 4.58
CA SER A 156 -10.57 -20.34 3.16
C SER A 156 -10.72 -21.86 2.94
N VAL A 157 -11.23 -22.59 3.94
CA VAL A 157 -11.48 -24.03 3.90
C VAL A 157 -12.89 -24.33 4.43
N PRO A 158 -13.51 -25.44 4.02
CA PRO A 158 -14.80 -25.87 4.54
C PRO A 158 -14.83 -25.94 6.08
N SER A 159 -15.96 -25.57 6.69
CA SER A 159 -16.15 -25.77 8.13
C SER A 159 -16.34 -27.25 8.47
N GLU A 160 -16.09 -27.64 9.72
CA GLU A 160 -16.27 -29.04 10.15
C GLU A 160 -17.69 -29.56 9.89
N GLY A 161 -18.71 -28.71 10.11
CA GLY A 161 -20.10 -29.06 9.80
C GLY A 161 -20.35 -29.28 8.31
N LEU A 162 -19.72 -28.49 7.44
CA LEU A 162 -19.81 -28.68 6.00
C LEU A 162 -19.08 -29.95 5.54
N VAL A 163 -17.93 -30.26 6.15
CA VAL A 163 -17.21 -31.53 5.90
C VAL A 163 -18.05 -32.74 6.33
N ALA A 164 -18.79 -32.65 7.44
CA ALA A 164 -19.70 -33.71 7.86
C ALA A 164 -20.80 -33.95 6.82
N ILE A 165 -21.41 -32.89 6.29
CA ILE A 165 -22.41 -32.97 5.20
C ILE A 165 -21.80 -33.61 3.94
N PHE A 166 -20.57 -33.25 3.58
CA PHE A 166 -19.90 -33.86 2.41
C PHE A 166 -19.69 -35.36 2.57
N LYS A 167 -19.41 -35.85 3.78
CA LYS A 167 -19.27 -37.29 4.06
C LYS A 167 -20.58 -38.07 3.91
N GLU A 168 -21.72 -37.40 4.09
CA GLU A 168 -23.06 -37.96 3.88
C GLU A 168 -23.48 -37.94 2.40
N CYS A 169 -22.76 -37.19 1.56
CA CYS A 169 -23.00 -37.08 0.14
C CYS A 169 -22.25 -38.18 -0.66
N LYS A 170 -22.42 -38.18 -1.99
CA LYS A 170 -21.70 -39.08 -2.90
C LYS A 170 -20.19 -39.05 -2.63
N ALA A 171 -19.53 -40.20 -2.82
CA ALA A 171 -18.07 -40.30 -2.81
C ALA A 171 -17.47 -39.26 -3.78
N ASN A 172 -16.45 -38.53 -3.31
CA ASN A 172 -15.66 -37.51 -4.02
C ASN A 172 -16.25 -36.09 -4.10
N LEU A 173 -17.42 -35.78 -3.52
CA LEU A 173 -18.00 -34.43 -3.61
C LEU A 173 -17.06 -33.33 -3.09
N GLN A 174 -16.34 -33.59 -1.99
CA GLN A 174 -15.38 -32.64 -1.44
C GLN A 174 -14.23 -32.38 -2.43
N GLU A 175 -13.65 -33.44 -3.00
CA GLU A 175 -12.56 -33.33 -3.97
C GLU A 175 -13.01 -32.59 -5.24
N ASP A 176 -14.22 -32.85 -5.72
CA ASP A 176 -14.80 -32.18 -6.88
C ASP A 176 -14.97 -30.67 -6.64
N ILE A 177 -15.46 -30.27 -5.45
CA ILE A 177 -15.61 -28.86 -5.07
C ILE A 177 -14.24 -28.19 -4.94
N GLU A 178 -13.29 -28.83 -4.25
CA GLU A 178 -11.92 -28.30 -4.09
C GLU A 178 -11.24 -28.12 -5.46
N LYS A 179 -11.32 -29.12 -6.33
CA LYS A 179 -10.82 -29.04 -7.70
C LYS A 179 -11.47 -27.89 -8.45
N ARG A 180 -12.80 -27.74 -8.36
CA ARG A 180 -13.52 -26.67 -9.06
C ARG A 180 -13.13 -25.28 -8.56
N VAL A 181 -12.98 -25.10 -7.25
CA VAL A 181 -12.53 -23.82 -6.66
C VAL A 181 -11.13 -23.47 -7.14
N ASN A 182 -10.21 -24.45 -7.20
CA ASN A 182 -8.85 -24.24 -7.70
C ASN A 182 -8.84 -23.86 -9.19
N GLU A 183 -9.59 -24.58 -10.04
CA GLU A 183 -9.72 -24.26 -11.47
C GLU A 183 -10.25 -22.83 -11.70
N LEU A 184 -11.25 -22.41 -10.90
CA LEU A 184 -11.78 -21.05 -10.96
C LEU A 184 -10.78 -20.02 -10.45
N GLY A 185 -10.03 -20.34 -9.39
CA GLY A 185 -8.97 -19.50 -8.85
C GLY A 185 -7.87 -19.23 -9.88
N GLU A 186 -7.39 -20.27 -10.56
CA GLU A 186 -6.39 -20.13 -11.64
C GLU A 186 -6.91 -19.26 -12.79
N GLN A 187 -8.14 -19.52 -13.26
CA GLN A 187 -8.76 -18.71 -14.32
C GLN A 187 -8.93 -17.25 -13.91
N PHE A 188 -9.33 -17.00 -12.66
CA PHE A 188 -9.47 -15.66 -12.12
C PHE A 188 -8.11 -14.96 -12.08
N SER A 189 -7.08 -15.59 -11.51
CA SER A 189 -5.74 -15.02 -11.43
C SER A 189 -5.18 -14.68 -12.82
N VAL A 190 -5.34 -15.57 -13.80
CA VAL A 190 -4.87 -15.32 -15.18
C VAL A 190 -5.58 -14.12 -15.82
N LYS A 191 -6.88 -13.95 -15.59
CA LYS A 191 -7.66 -12.86 -16.20
C LYS A 191 -7.53 -11.53 -15.47
N TYR A 192 -7.36 -11.54 -14.16
CA TYR A 192 -7.31 -10.34 -13.32
C TYR A 192 -5.95 -9.65 -13.33
N THR A 193 -4.89 -10.38 -13.71
CA THR A 193 -3.51 -9.87 -13.75
C THR A 193 -3.02 -9.48 -15.15
N GLN A 194 -3.87 -9.62 -16.17
CA GLN A 194 -3.65 -9.07 -17.53
C GLN A 194 -4.01 -7.60 -17.58
#